data_AF-A0A0N4VV69-F1
#
_entry.id   AF-A0A0N4VV69-F1
#
_cell.length_a   1.000
_cell.length_b   1.000
_cell.length_c   1.000
_cell.angle_alpha   90.00
_cell.angle_beta   90.00
_cell.angle_gamma   90.00
#
_symmetry.space_group_name_H-M   'P 1'
#
loop_
_entity.id
_entity.type
_entity.pdbx_description
1 polymer ?
#
loop_
_entity_poly.entity_id
_entity_poly.type
_entity_poly.pdbx_seq_one_letter_code
_entity_poly.pdbx_strand_id
1 'polypeptide(L)'
;MPGTVEAAMKWLIKRDIVDSGTTMWALTLSSIPREKQSLFGSVLFNRGITGARAVVSTNEVTIIEGCEFLNFGSHSNEQHGGYLNVACGVGMTEGEMEELFNRIASAYSKFTRKNGYFMPGVGSNRSTPDDDEDESE
;
A
#
# COMPACT_ATOMS: atom_id res chain seq x y z
N MET A 1 22.31 12.81 3.65
CA MET A 1 21.47 12.69 4.86
C MET A 1 20.26 11.83 4.51
N PRO A 2 20.16 10.57 5.01
CA PRO A 2 19.08 9.64 4.65
C PRO A 2 17.73 9.90 5.34
N GLY A 3 17.67 10.77 6.36
CA GLY A 3 16.50 10.87 7.24
C GLY A 3 15.28 11.66 6.73
N THR A 4 15.40 12.45 5.66
CA THR A 4 14.31 13.37 5.25
C THR A 4 13.23 12.69 4.41
N VAL A 5 13.61 11.72 3.56
CA VAL A 5 12.69 11.04 2.64
C VAL A 5 11.85 10.01 3.37
N GLU A 6 12.48 9.21 4.24
CA GLU A 6 11.77 8.27 5.11
C GLU A 6 10.83 9.01 6.06
N ALA A 7 11.27 10.14 6.64
CA ALA A 7 10.41 10.97 7.49
C ALA A 7 9.25 11.59 6.71
N ALA A 8 9.46 12.09 5.49
CA ALA A 8 8.40 12.62 4.64
C ALA A 8 7.42 11.53 4.19
N MET A 9 7.90 10.32 3.95
CA MET A 9 7.08 9.18 3.55
C MET A 9 6.31 8.60 4.72
N LYS A 10 6.94 8.48 5.89
CA LYS A 10 6.27 8.21 7.17
C LYS A 10 5.22 9.29 7.46
N TRP A 11 5.53 10.55 7.17
CA TRP A 11 4.59 11.66 7.35
C TRP A 11 3.43 11.59 6.35
N LEU A 12 3.67 11.29 5.07
CA LEU A 12 2.61 11.10 4.07
C LEU A 12 1.73 9.89 4.40
N ILE A 13 2.34 8.76 4.79
CA ILE A 13 1.61 7.57 5.25
C ILE A 13 0.77 7.91 6.48
N LYS A 14 1.35 8.58 7.49
CA LYS A 14 0.60 9.06 8.67
C LYS A 14 -0.48 10.08 8.34
N ARG A 15 -0.28 10.94 7.33
CA ARG A 15 -1.24 11.96 6.89
C ARG A 15 -2.42 11.33 6.15
N ASP A 16 -2.15 10.32 5.34
CA ASP A 16 -3.13 9.67 4.47
C ASP A 16 -3.79 8.45 5.16
N ILE A 17 -3.42 8.13 6.41
CA ILE A 17 -4.18 7.22 7.27
C ILE A 17 -5.47 7.91 7.69
N VAL A 18 -6.58 7.44 7.12
CA VAL A 18 -7.92 7.79 7.60
C VAL A 18 -8.26 6.83 8.74
N ASP A 19 -8.31 7.33 9.97
CA ASP A 19 -8.75 6.55 11.14
C ASP A 19 -10.21 6.12 10.93
N SER A 20 -10.41 4.84 10.61
CA SER A 20 -11.73 4.26 10.32
C SER A 20 -12.13 3.25 11.40
N GLY A 21 -11.73 3.52 12.65
CA GLY A 21 -12.02 2.72 13.83
C GLY A 21 -10.73 2.22 14.51
N THR A 22 -10.84 1.92 15.80
CA THR A 22 -9.73 1.69 16.75
C THR A 22 -8.73 0.58 16.36
N THR A 23 -8.99 -0.19 15.30
CA THR A 23 -8.20 -1.37 14.90
C THR A 23 -7.80 -1.44 13.42
N MET A 24 -8.34 -0.60 12.52
CA MET A 24 -8.08 -0.69 11.08
C MET A 24 -7.76 0.66 10.44
N TRP A 25 -6.68 0.71 9.67
CA TRP A 25 -6.19 1.89 8.96
C TRP A 25 -6.27 1.68 7.45
N ALA A 26 -6.59 2.75 6.73
CA ALA A 26 -6.64 2.77 5.27
C ALA A 26 -5.63 3.77 4.71
N LEU A 27 -4.79 3.34 3.76
CA LEU A 27 -3.81 4.18 3.06
C LEU A 27 -4.23 4.36 1.60
N THR A 28 -4.36 5.61 1.13
CA THR A 28 -4.76 5.86 -0.27
C THR A 28 -3.74 5.36 -1.29
N LEU A 29 -4.22 4.78 -2.40
CA LEU A 29 -3.40 4.33 -3.54
C LEU A 29 -3.62 5.20 -4.79
N SER A 30 -4.19 6.40 -4.63
CA SER A 30 -4.57 7.31 -5.73
C SER A 30 -3.43 7.74 -6.65
N SER A 31 -2.19 7.66 -6.16
CA SER A 31 -0.96 7.97 -6.88
C SER A 31 -0.44 6.80 -7.74
N ILE A 32 -0.96 5.59 -7.52
CA ILE A 32 -0.66 4.38 -8.30
C ILE A 32 -1.79 4.18 -9.31
N PRO A 33 -1.50 4.05 -10.62
CA PRO A 33 -2.53 3.76 -11.61
C PRO A 33 -3.32 2.50 -11.29
N ARG A 34 -4.62 2.51 -11.59
CA ARG A 34 -5.58 1.44 -11.30
C ARG A 34 -5.06 0.06 -11.67
N GLU A 35 -4.43 -0.07 -12.84
CA GLU A 35 -3.93 -1.32 -13.41
C GLU A 35 -2.78 -1.93 -12.60
N LYS A 36 -2.15 -1.13 -11.74
CA LYS A 36 -1.00 -1.52 -10.90
C LYS A 36 -1.33 -1.63 -9.43
N GLN A 37 -2.51 -1.21 -8.99
CA GLN A 37 -2.89 -1.25 -7.57
C GLN A 37 -2.95 -2.70 -7.04
N SER A 38 -3.50 -3.63 -7.83
CA SER A 38 -3.49 -5.06 -7.47
C SER A 38 -2.06 -5.62 -7.40
N LEU A 39 -1.21 -5.28 -8.37
CA LEU A 39 0.20 -5.68 -8.39
C LEU A 39 0.96 -5.17 -7.16
N PHE A 40 0.68 -3.93 -6.73
CA PHE A 40 1.27 -3.40 -5.52
C PHE A 40 0.88 -4.24 -4.28
N GLY A 41 -0.37 -4.69 -4.20
CA GLY A 41 -0.81 -5.65 -3.19
C GLY A 41 0.02 -6.94 -3.19
N SER A 42 0.26 -7.54 -4.37
CA SER A 42 1.11 -8.74 -4.49
C SER A 42 2.56 -8.47 -4.07
N VAL A 43 3.10 -7.28 -4.37
CA VAL A 43 4.46 -6.88 -3.95
C VAL A 43 4.58 -6.76 -2.43
N LEU A 44 3.53 -6.26 -1.75
CA LEU A 44 3.51 -6.21 -0.28
C LEU A 44 3.50 -7.62 0.32
N PHE A 45 2.67 -8.51 -0.23
CA PHE A 45 2.60 -9.90 0.20
C PHE A 45 3.95 -10.62 0.07
N ASN A 46 4.63 -10.49 -1.08
CA ASN A 46 5.96 -11.07 -1.30
C ASN A 46 7.04 -10.49 -0.37
N ARG A 47 6.82 -9.32 0.23
CA ARG A 47 7.72 -8.72 1.24
C ARG A 47 7.35 -9.10 2.68
N GLY A 48 6.52 -10.13 2.84
CA GLY A 48 6.10 -10.63 4.15
C GLY A 48 5.08 -9.73 4.86
N ILE A 49 4.43 -8.80 4.15
CA ILE A 49 3.32 -8.02 4.71
C ILE A 49 2.03 -8.80 4.45
N THR A 50 1.64 -9.62 5.43
CA THR A 50 0.42 -10.42 5.38
C THR A 50 -0.76 -9.70 6.03
N GLY A 51 -1.99 -9.98 5.58
CA GLY A 51 -3.21 -9.38 6.15
C GLY A 51 -3.52 -7.97 5.64
N ALA A 52 -2.62 -7.34 4.88
CA ALA A 52 -2.92 -6.12 4.15
C ALA A 52 -3.81 -6.42 2.93
N ARG A 53 -4.88 -5.64 2.75
CA ARG A 53 -5.84 -5.81 1.65
C ARG A 53 -5.81 -4.60 0.73
N ALA A 54 -5.36 -4.81 -0.51
CA ALA A 54 -5.46 -3.80 -1.56
C ALA A 54 -6.88 -3.78 -2.14
N VAL A 55 -7.63 -2.70 -1.88
CA VAL A 55 -8.92 -2.42 -2.50
C VAL A 55 -8.68 -1.54 -3.71
N VAL A 56 -8.73 -2.14 -4.89
CA VAL A 56 -8.40 -1.49 -6.16
C VAL A 56 -9.55 -0.58 -6.58
N SER A 57 -9.23 0.61 -7.09
CA SER A 57 -10.20 1.47 -7.76
C SER A 57 -10.88 0.67 -8.86
N THR A 58 -12.21 0.55 -8.86
CA THR A 58 -12.92 -0.22 -9.87
C THR A 58 -14.32 0.32 -10.10
N ASN A 59 -14.92 -0.06 -11.23
CA ASN A 59 -16.34 0.15 -11.56
C ASN A 59 -16.99 -1.20 -11.91
N GLU A 60 -16.36 -2.30 -11.52
CA GLU A 60 -16.78 -3.64 -11.89
C GLU A 60 -17.87 -4.14 -10.95
N VAL A 61 -18.83 -4.86 -11.54
CA VAL A 61 -19.89 -5.56 -10.82
C VAL A 61 -19.44 -6.99 -10.59
N THR A 62 -19.38 -7.40 -9.33
CA THR A 62 -19.17 -8.79 -8.93
C THR A 62 -20.49 -9.40 -8.52
N ILE A 63 -20.84 -10.57 -9.08
CA ILE A 63 -22.07 -11.29 -8.74
C ILE A 63 -21.73 -12.40 -7.76
N ILE A 64 -22.36 -12.41 -6.59
CA ILE A 64 -22.22 -13.45 -5.56
C ILE A 64 -23.61 -13.90 -5.16
N GLU A 65 -23.93 -15.19 -5.32
CA GLU A 65 -25.24 -15.76 -5.00
C GLU A 65 -26.42 -15.01 -5.66
N GLY A 66 -26.21 -14.47 -6.87
CA GLY A 66 -27.20 -13.69 -7.61
C GLY A 66 -27.37 -12.24 -7.15
N CYS A 67 -26.60 -11.79 -6.14
CA CYS A 67 -26.53 -10.39 -5.74
C CYS A 67 -25.39 -9.67 -6.45
N GLU A 68 -25.68 -8.49 -7.00
CA GLU A 68 -24.71 -7.63 -7.69
C GLU A 68 -24.05 -6.67 -6.70
N PHE A 69 -22.72 -6.68 -6.67
CA PHE A 69 -21.91 -5.77 -5.86
C PHE A 69 -21.04 -4.93 -6.79
N LEU A 70 -21.37 -3.64 -6.90
CA LEU A 70 -20.48 -2.67 -7.53
C LEU A 70 -19.30 -2.42 -6.60
N ASN A 71 -18.09 -2.40 -7.15
CA ASN A 71 -16.86 -2.10 -6.40
C ASN A 71 -16.61 -3.10 -5.27
N PHE A 72 -16.79 -4.39 -5.56
CA PHE A 72 -16.71 -5.43 -4.56
C PHE A 72 -15.45 -5.34 -3.69
N GLY A 73 -15.64 -5.39 -2.38
CA GLY A 73 -14.58 -5.25 -1.38
C GLY A 73 -14.36 -3.84 -0.85
N SER A 74 -14.90 -2.80 -1.48
CA SER A 74 -14.86 -1.42 -0.97
C SER A 74 -15.92 -1.12 0.09
N HIS A 75 -16.93 -2.00 0.20
CA HIS A 75 -18.15 -1.80 1.00
C HIS A 75 -18.97 -0.55 0.61
N SER A 76 -18.76 0.00 -0.60
CA SER A 76 -19.50 1.15 -1.12
C SER A 76 -19.59 1.11 -2.65
N ASN A 77 -20.74 1.53 -3.18
CA ASN A 77 -20.92 1.73 -4.62
C ASN A 77 -20.25 3.01 -5.14
N GLU A 78 -19.75 3.86 -4.24
CA GLU A 78 -19.09 5.11 -4.60
C GLU A 78 -17.73 4.86 -5.25
N GLN A 79 -17.34 5.80 -6.11
CA GLN A 79 -16.04 5.77 -6.77
C GLN A 79 -14.93 6.19 -5.82
N HIS A 80 -13.83 5.44 -5.83
CA HIS A 80 -12.67 5.67 -4.97
C HIS A 80 -11.35 5.47 -5.71
N GLY A 81 -10.29 6.15 -5.27
CA GLY A 81 -8.95 6.10 -5.88
C GLY A 81 -8.15 4.83 -5.57
N GLY A 82 -8.79 3.82 -4.99
CA GLY A 82 -8.12 2.65 -4.41
C GLY A 82 -7.42 2.96 -3.08
N TYR A 83 -7.34 1.96 -2.21
CA TYR A 83 -6.71 2.09 -0.89
C TYR A 83 -6.20 0.74 -0.37
N LEU A 84 -5.27 0.77 0.56
CA LEU A 84 -4.73 -0.38 1.26
C LEU A 84 -5.28 -0.39 2.68
N ASN A 85 -6.05 -1.42 3.03
CA ASN A 85 -6.47 -1.65 4.40
C ASN A 85 -5.43 -2.49 5.13
N VAL A 86 -5.07 -2.06 6.34
CA VAL A 86 -4.27 -2.84 7.27
C VAL A 86 -4.91 -2.77 8.65
N ALA A 87 -5.01 -3.90 9.35
CA ALA A 87 -5.57 -3.97 10.69
C ALA A 87 -4.47 -4.33 11.71
N CYS A 88 -4.54 -3.69 12.87
CA CYS A 88 -3.72 -4.04 14.03
C CYS A 88 -4.45 -5.11 14.82
N GLY A 89 -3.93 -6.34 14.80
CA GLY A 89 -4.46 -7.43 15.60
C GLY A 89 -4.20 -7.21 17.10
N VAL A 90 -4.99 -7.88 17.95
CA VAL A 90 -4.72 -7.92 19.39
C VAL A 90 -3.34 -8.55 19.63
N GLY A 91 -2.52 -7.89 20.43
CA GLY A 91 -1.16 -8.35 20.76
C GLY A 91 -0.06 -7.78 19.86
N MET A 92 -0.41 -6.97 18.85
CA MET A 92 0.57 -6.25 18.05
C MET A 92 1.20 -5.11 18.86
N THR A 93 2.51 -4.97 18.75
CA THR A 93 3.31 -3.97 19.45
C THR A 93 3.55 -2.73 18.59
N GLU A 94 3.89 -1.60 19.23
CA GLU A 94 4.28 -0.38 18.50
C GLU A 94 5.51 -0.59 17.61
N GLY A 95 6.45 -1.45 18.03
CA GLY A 95 7.64 -1.78 17.25
C GLY A 95 7.31 -2.52 15.95
N GLU A 96 6.41 -3.51 16.01
CA GLU A 96 5.90 -4.21 14.82
C GLU A 96 5.15 -3.25 13.89
N MET A 97 4.42 -2.29 14.46
CA MET A 97 3.72 -1.26 13.71
C MET A 97 4.70 -0.31 12.97
N GLU A 98 5.77 0.12 13.64
CA GLU A 98 6.82 0.93 13.00
C GLU A 98 7.51 0.15 11.87
N GLU A 99 7.83 -1.12 12.11
CA GLU A 99 8.43 -1.99 11.10
C GLU A 99 7.51 -2.16 9.88
N LEU A 100 6.21 -2.37 10.10
CA LEU A 100 5.21 -2.42 9.04
C LEU A 100 5.24 -1.15 8.17
N PHE A 101 5.23 0.04 8.79
CA PHE A 101 5.30 1.29 8.01
C PHE A 101 6.61 1.45 7.26
N ASN A 102 7.74 1.04 7.84
CA ASN A 102 9.03 1.05 7.17
C ASN A 102 9.02 0.15 5.93
N ARG A 103 8.47 -1.07 6.05
CA ARG A 103 8.35 -2.02 4.94
C ARG A 103 7.42 -1.50 3.85
N ILE A 104 6.26 -0.93 4.20
CA ILE A 104 5.33 -0.31 3.23
C ILE A 104 5.99 0.87 2.51
N ALA A 105 6.64 1.77 3.25
CA ALA A 105 7.33 2.93 2.69
C ALA A 105 8.44 2.53 1.71
N SER A 106 9.30 1.60 2.13
CA SER A 106 10.36 1.04 1.29
C SER A 106 9.75 0.37 0.04
N ALA A 107 8.69 -0.42 0.23
CA ALA A 107 8.06 -1.15 -0.86
C ALA A 107 7.46 -0.21 -1.91
N TYR A 108 6.75 0.82 -1.47
CA TYR A 108 6.16 1.83 -2.33
C TYR A 108 7.23 2.65 -3.05
N SER A 109 8.31 3.07 -2.37
CA SER A 109 9.42 3.80 -2.99
C SER A 109 10.10 3.01 -4.10
N LYS A 110 10.33 1.72 -3.88
CA LYS A 110 10.90 0.82 -4.89
C LYS A 110 9.92 0.61 -6.04
N PHE A 111 8.62 0.42 -5.73
CA PHE A 111 7.58 0.19 -6.71
C PHE A 111 7.37 1.38 -7.66
N THR A 112 7.31 2.60 -7.13
CA THR A 112 7.08 3.82 -7.93
C THR A 112 8.27 4.12 -8.82
N ARG A 113 9.49 3.94 -8.32
CA ARG A 113 10.72 4.09 -9.10
C ARG A 113 10.79 3.11 -10.27
N LYS A 114 10.50 1.82 -10.02
CA LYS A 114 10.53 0.77 -11.05
C LYS A 114 9.49 1.00 -12.15
N ASN A 115 8.34 1.55 -11.79
CA ASN A 115 7.24 1.78 -12.73
C ASN A 115 7.16 3.22 -13.28
N GLY A 116 8.13 4.08 -12.96
CA GLY A 116 8.23 5.44 -13.52
C GLY A 116 7.18 6.43 -13.01
N TYR A 117 6.54 6.16 -11.87
CA TYR A 117 5.54 7.08 -11.29
C TYR A 117 6.25 8.18 -10.51
N PHE A 118 6.33 9.37 -11.14
CA PHE A 118 6.92 10.55 -10.53
C PHE A 118 6.12 10.99 -9.31
N MET A 119 6.75 10.95 -8.13
CA MET A 119 6.23 11.62 -6.94
C MET A 119 6.70 13.08 -6.96
N PRO A 120 5.81 14.07 -6.82
CA PRO A 120 6.24 15.44 -6.55
C PRO A 120 6.96 15.46 -5.19
N GLY A 121 8.30 15.55 -5.21
CA GLY A 121 9.14 15.69 -4.01
C GLY A 121 10.37 14.78 -3.92
N VAL A 122 10.54 13.79 -4.80
CA VAL A 122 11.71 12.89 -4.77
C VAL A 122 12.74 13.35 -5.79
N GLY A 123 13.70 14.16 -5.32
CA GLY A 123 14.93 14.43 -6.07
C GLY A 123 15.73 13.15 -6.27
N SER A 124 16.01 12.83 -7.54
CA SER A 124 16.84 11.69 -7.94
C SER A 124 18.21 11.78 -7.29
N ASN A 125 18.52 10.90 -6.35
CA ASN A 125 19.91 10.53 -6.09
C ASN A 125 20.04 9.18 -5.37
N ARG A 126 21.04 8.43 -5.83
CA ARG A 126 21.56 7.13 -5.39
C ARG A 126 20.78 5.88 -5.84
N SER A 127 21.35 5.26 -6.87
CA SER A 127 21.39 3.82 -7.10
C SER A 127 22.02 3.13 -5.88
N THR A 128 21.22 2.37 -5.15
CA THR A 128 21.71 1.24 -4.33
C THR A 128 21.77 0.02 -5.24
N PRO A 129 22.82 -0.81 -5.19
CA PRO A 129 22.86 -2.08 -5.91
C PRO A 129 21.64 -2.92 -5.53
N ASP A 130 21.04 -3.54 -6.53
CA ASP A 130 19.95 -4.50 -6.36
C ASP A 130 20.52 -5.75 -5.69
N ASP A 131 20.14 -6.00 -4.43
CA ASP A 131 20.24 -7.31 -3.81
C ASP A 131 19.08 -8.16 -4.38
N ASP A 132 19.27 -8.63 -5.62
CA ASP A 132 18.55 -9.76 -6.16
C ASP A 132 19.17 -11.02 -5.54
N GLU A 133 18.78 -11.36 -4.31
CA GLU A 133 18.90 -12.73 -3.83
C GLU A 133 17.68 -13.50 -4.35
N ASP A 134 17.90 -14.16 -5.50
CA ASP A 134 17.13 -15.32 -5.94
C ASP A 134 17.13 -16.37 -4.82
N GLU A 135 16.08 -16.40 -3.99
CA GLU A 135 15.69 -17.62 -3.29
C GLU A 135 14.70 -18.37 -4.17
N SER A 136 15.26 -19.13 -5.10
CA SER A 136 14.62 -20.26 -5.74
C SER A 136 14.73 -21.49 -4.84
N GLU A 137 13.60 -21.98 -4.33
CA GLU A 137 13.32 -23.41 -4.10
C GLU A 137 11.84 -23.71 -4.41
#